data_AF-A0A932S6B0-F1
#
_entry.id   AF-A0A932S6B0-F1
#
_cell.length_a   1.000
_cell.length_b   1.000
_cell.length_c   1.000
_cell.angle_alpha   90.00
_cell.angle_beta   90.00
_cell.angle_gamma   90.00
#
_symmetry.space_group_name_H-M   'P 1'
#
loop_
_entity.id
_entity.type
_entity.pdbx_description
1 polymer ?
#
loop_
_entity_poly.entity_id
_entity_poly.type
_entity_poly.pdbx_seq_one_letter_code
_entity_poly.pdbx_strand_id
1 'polypeptide(L)'
;MAKFEVMSLSEAKMKSGTPRQQEILREYREYIQKVQPGQAGKLIASSSESLRAVRRRLTAAAKSLNKALVVKRGQNEVYFWVKDGPRRRGRPRKNPA
;
A
#
# COMPACT_ATOMS: atom_id res chain seq x y z
N MET A 1 -0.87 12.15 -35.21
CA MET A 1 0.00 10.96 -35.03
C MET A 1 0.20 10.72 -33.56
N ALA A 2 0.12 9.47 -33.10
CA ALA A 2 0.37 9.13 -31.69
C ALA A 2 1.87 9.15 -31.38
N LYS A 3 2.25 9.66 -30.21
CA LYS A 3 3.64 9.63 -29.71
C LYS A 3 3.79 8.45 -28.75
N PHE A 4 4.83 7.64 -28.93
CA PHE A 4 5.16 6.51 -28.07
C PHE A 4 6.40 6.83 -27.23
N GLU A 5 6.35 6.52 -25.94
CA GLU A 5 7.45 6.71 -24.99
C GLU A 5 7.46 5.56 -23.99
N VAL A 6 8.65 5.03 -23.68
CA VAL A 6 8.85 3.99 -22.67
C VAL A 6 9.10 4.66 -21.33
N MET A 7 8.19 4.46 -20.39
CA MET A 7 8.32 4.95 -19.00
C MET A 7 8.35 3.79 -18.01
N SER A 8 8.76 4.04 -16.77
CA SER A 8 8.77 2.99 -15.75
C SER A 8 7.35 2.52 -15.39
N LEU A 9 7.19 1.23 -15.07
CA LEU A 9 5.92 0.67 -14.60
C LEU A 9 5.35 1.41 -13.37
N SER A 10 6.22 2.02 -12.57
CA SER A 10 5.82 2.81 -11.41
C SER A 10 5.21 4.15 -11.84
N GLU A 11 5.86 4.86 -12.76
CA GLU A 11 5.36 6.12 -13.30
C GLU A 11 4.08 5.94 -14.11
N ALA A 12 4.01 4.88 -14.93
CA ALA A 12 2.81 4.55 -15.69
C ALA A 12 1.62 4.35 -14.75
N LYS A 13 1.78 3.57 -13.67
CA LYS A 13 0.71 3.31 -12.69
C LYS A 13 0.31 4.54 -11.88
N MET A 14 1.26 5.42 -11.61
CA MET A 14 0.96 6.71 -10.98
C MET A 14 0.15 7.57 -11.93
N LYS A 15 0.63 7.80 -13.16
CA LYS A 15 -0.02 8.66 -14.16
C LYS A 15 -1.36 8.12 -14.68
N SER A 16 -1.54 6.79 -14.72
CA SER A 16 -2.75 6.14 -15.21
C SER A 16 -3.84 5.95 -14.15
N GLY A 17 -3.59 6.33 -12.89
CA GLY A 17 -4.60 6.26 -11.84
C GLY A 17 -5.67 7.34 -12.02
N THR A 18 -6.92 7.06 -11.65
CA THR A 18 -7.93 8.12 -11.58
C THR A 18 -7.54 9.15 -10.50
N PRO A 19 -7.86 10.45 -10.66
CA PRO A 19 -7.47 11.49 -9.69
C PRO A 19 -7.85 11.13 -8.24
N ARG A 20 -9.06 10.59 -8.07
CA ARG A 20 -9.57 10.09 -6.79
C ARG A 20 -8.71 8.96 -6.19
N GLN A 21 -8.15 8.07 -7.01
CA GLN A 21 -7.26 7.01 -6.51
C GLN A 21 -5.90 7.54 -6.06
N GLN A 22 -5.37 8.56 -6.73
CA GLN A 22 -4.11 9.19 -6.34
C GLN A 22 -4.24 9.94 -5.01
N GLU A 23 -5.33 10.68 -4.83
CA GLU A 23 -5.63 11.42 -3.61
C GLU A 23 -5.77 10.48 -2.41
N ILE A 24 -6.56 9.42 -2.57
CA ILE A 24 -6.67 8.35 -1.59
C ILE A 24 -5.29 7.77 -1.26
N LEU A 25 -4.48 7.41 -2.26
CA LEU A 25 -3.14 6.84 -2.00
C LEU A 25 -2.23 7.81 -1.24
N ARG A 26 -2.33 9.12 -1.49
CA ARG A 26 -1.59 10.14 -0.76
C ARG A 26 -2.00 10.16 0.72
N GLU A 27 -3.29 10.16 1.00
CA GLU A 27 -3.83 10.13 2.37
C GLU A 27 -3.29 8.91 3.15
N TYR A 28 -3.34 7.72 2.53
CA TYR A 28 -2.79 6.50 3.14
C TYR A 28 -1.26 6.53 3.31
N ARG A 29 -0.51 7.28 2.48
CA ARG A 29 0.94 7.48 2.68
C ARG A 29 1.20 8.33 3.92
N GLU A 30 0.44 9.41 4.08
CA GLU A 30 0.55 10.30 5.24
C GLU A 30 0.27 9.54 6.53
N TYR A 31 -0.73 8.64 6.55
CA TYR A 31 -0.97 7.75 7.68
C TYR A 31 0.23 6.85 8.01
N ILE A 32 0.87 6.25 7.01
CA ILE A 32 2.05 5.40 7.22
C ILE A 32 3.26 6.21 7.68
N GLN A 33 3.40 7.46 7.26
CA GLN A 33 4.49 8.33 7.69
C GLN A 33 4.32 8.79 9.15
N LYS A 34 3.09 9.01 9.61
CA LYS A 34 2.79 9.38 11.00
C LYS A 34 3.07 8.24 12.00
N VAL A 35 3.04 6.99 11.56
CA VAL A 35 3.35 5.84 12.42
C VAL A 35 4.86 5.73 12.61
N GLN A 36 5.34 6.04 13.82
CA GLN A 36 6.74 5.90 14.19
C GLN A 36 7.11 4.42 14.40
N PRO A 37 8.41 4.07 14.33
CA PRO A 37 8.89 2.73 14.72
C PRO A 37 8.41 2.38 16.13
N GLY A 38 7.91 1.15 16.31
CA GLY A 38 7.32 0.70 17.58
C GLY A 38 5.87 1.14 17.83
N GLN A 39 5.28 1.97 16.97
CA GLN A 39 3.87 2.35 17.05
C GLN A 39 3.02 1.62 16.02
N ALA A 40 1.71 1.54 16.28
CA ALA A 40 0.73 1.03 15.34
C ALA A 40 -0.34 2.09 15.06
N GLY A 41 -0.67 2.25 13.78
CA GLY A 41 -1.84 3.00 13.34
C GLY A 41 -3.09 2.12 13.40
N LYS A 42 -4.21 2.73 13.81
CA LYS A 42 -5.55 2.13 13.81
C LYS A 42 -6.44 2.91 12.84
N LEU A 43 -7.14 2.19 11.97
CA LEU A 43 -8.17 2.74 11.10
C LEU A 43 -9.46 1.98 11.31
N ILE A 44 -10.56 2.70 11.50
CA ILE A 44 -11.91 2.12 11.54
C ILE A 44 -12.45 2.21 10.12
N ALA A 45 -12.90 1.09 9.56
CA ALA A 45 -13.50 1.11 8.24
C ALA A 45 -14.88 1.77 8.32
N SER A 46 -15.05 2.82 7.50
CA SER A 46 -16.36 3.40 7.22
C SER A 46 -17.22 2.39 6.44
N SER A 47 -18.54 2.47 6.58
CA SER A 47 -19.51 1.67 5.82
C SER A 47 -19.36 1.80 4.30
N SER A 48 -18.73 2.89 3.81
CA SER A 48 -18.44 3.11 2.39
C SER A 48 -17.19 2.37 1.89
N GLU A 49 -16.38 1.78 2.76
CA GLU A 49 -15.14 1.09 2.38
C GLU A 49 -14.95 -0.27 3.05
N SER A 50 -14.77 -1.31 2.22
CA SER A 50 -14.42 -2.63 2.75
C SER A 50 -13.02 -2.66 3.37
N LEU A 51 -12.86 -3.41 4.45
CA LEU A 51 -11.55 -3.72 5.08
C LEU A 51 -10.52 -4.28 4.07
N ARG A 52 -11.00 -4.93 3.00
CA ARG A 52 -10.17 -5.43 1.90
C ARG A 52 -9.60 -4.29 1.06
N ALA A 53 -10.40 -3.26 0.75
CA ALA A 53 -9.95 -2.07 0.04
C ALA A 53 -8.92 -1.28 0.85
N VAL A 54 -9.21 -1.05 2.14
CA VAL A 54 -8.30 -0.37 3.08
C VAL A 54 -6.93 -1.05 3.11
N ARG A 55 -6.89 -2.38 3.31
CA ARG A 55 -5.63 -3.15 3.29
C ARG A 55 -4.87 -3.01 1.97
N ARG A 56 -5.59 -3.07 0.82
CA ARG A 56 -4.96 -2.98 -0.50
C ARG A 56 -4.26 -1.62 -0.68
N ARG A 57 -4.91 -0.54 -0.24
CA ARG A 57 -4.40 0.83 -0.33
C ARG A 57 -3.23 1.06 0.63
N LEU A 58 -3.33 0.62 1.89
CA LEU A 58 -2.21 0.63 2.84
C LEU A 58 -0.98 -0.11 2.28
N THR A 59 -1.19 -1.27 1.66
CA THR A 59 -0.10 -2.04 1.05
C THR A 59 0.51 -1.31 -0.15
N ALA A 60 -0.30 -0.66 -0.98
CA ALA A 60 0.16 0.12 -2.13
C ALA A 60 0.93 1.38 -1.70
N ALA A 61 0.42 2.10 -0.70
CA ALA A 61 1.09 3.26 -0.11
C ALA A 61 2.44 2.88 0.53
N ALA A 62 2.47 1.79 1.28
CA ALA A 62 3.73 1.23 1.80
C ALA A 62 4.70 0.86 0.67
N LYS A 63 4.20 0.27 -0.44
CA LYS A 63 5.00 -0.06 -1.63
C LYS A 63 5.70 1.17 -2.19
N SER A 64 4.97 2.27 -2.37
CA SER A 64 5.57 3.53 -2.83
C SER A 64 6.57 4.15 -1.85
N LEU A 65 6.42 3.93 -0.54
CA LEU A 65 7.37 4.42 0.48
C LEU A 65 8.57 3.48 0.69
N ASN A 66 8.64 2.38 -0.06
CA ASN A 66 9.60 1.29 0.14
C ASN A 66 9.66 0.68 1.56
N LYS A 67 8.62 0.88 2.38
CA LYS A 67 8.54 0.38 3.77
C LYS A 67 7.86 -0.99 3.86
N ALA A 68 8.41 -1.92 4.64
CA ALA A 68 7.67 -3.15 4.98
C ALA A 68 6.54 -2.79 5.96
N LEU A 69 5.29 -3.05 5.59
CA LEU A 69 4.12 -2.76 6.43
C LEU A 69 3.42 -4.06 6.80
N VAL A 70 3.16 -4.26 8.09
CA VAL A 70 2.28 -5.31 8.58
C VAL A 70 0.88 -4.73 8.71
N VAL A 71 -0.13 -5.45 8.22
CA VAL A 71 -1.53 -5.06 8.30
C VAL A 71 -2.33 -6.23 8.86
N LYS A 72 -2.98 -6.03 10.01
CA LYS A 72 -3.92 -6.97 10.63
C LYS A 72 -5.34 -6.40 10.60
N ARG A 73 -6.34 -7.28 10.47
CA ARG A 73 -7.76 -6.92 10.47
C ARG A 73 -8.40 -7.39 11.77
N GLY A 74 -9.22 -6.53 12.37
CA GLY A 74 -10.24 -6.87 13.36
C GLY A 74 -11.62 -6.99 12.70
N GLN A 75 -12.69 -6.84 13.48
CA GLN A 75 -14.07 -6.94 12.99
C GLN A 75 -14.49 -5.75 12.10
N ASN A 76 -14.21 -4.51 12.53
CA ASN A 76 -14.48 -3.30 11.74
C ASN A 76 -13.28 -2.34 11.67
N GLU A 77 -12.10 -2.85 12.01
CA GLU A 77 -10.91 -2.05 12.20
C GLU A 77 -9.69 -2.72 11.59
N VAL A 78 -8.71 -1.91 11.23
CA VAL A 78 -7.44 -2.30 10.63
C VAL A 78 -6.32 -1.72 11.47
N TYR A 79 -5.41 -2.59 11.88
CA TYR A 79 -4.19 -2.23 12.58
C TYR A 79 -3.01 -2.36 11.62
N PHE A 80 -2.13 -1.37 11.60
CA PHE A 80 -0.94 -1.40 10.75
C PHE A 80 0.28 -0.79 11.43
N TRP A 81 1.45 -1.34 11.17
CA TRP A 81 2.72 -0.80 11.67
C TRP A 81 3.86 -1.12 10.71
N VAL A 82 4.88 -0.27 10.74
CA VAL A 82 6.10 -0.49 9.97
C VAL A 82 6.86 -1.64 10.61
N LYS A 83 7.23 -2.63 9.82
CA LYS A 83 8.08 -3.73 10.25
C LYS A 83 9.52 -3.32 10.00
N ASP A 84 10.31 -3.24 11.06
CA ASP A 84 11.75 -3.11 10.93
C ASP A 84 12.32 -4.38 10.28
N GLY A 85 12.98 -4.18 9.15
CA GLY A 85 13.62 -5.24 8.38
C GLY A 85 13.23 -5.23 6.89
N PRO A 86 14.12 -5.77 6.04
CA PRO A 86 13.89 -5.81 4.60
C PRO A 86 12.60 -6.57 4.30
N ARG A 87 11.85 -6.08 3.32
CA ARG A 87 10.73 -6.82 2.72
C ARG A 87 11.26 -8.19 2.31
N ARG A 88 10.90 -9.24 3.07
CA ARG A 88 11.13 -10.62 2.64
C ARG A 88 10.38 -10.78 1.31
N ARG A 89 11.09 -10.68 0.18
CA ARG A 89 10.58 -11.11 -1.12
C ARG A 89 10.17 -12.56 -0.92
N GLY A 90 8.94 -12.89 -1.32
CA GLY A 90 8.33 -14.17 -1.02
C GLY A 90 9.21 -15.35 -1.40
N ARG A 91 9.02 -16.44 -0.64
CA ARG A 91 9.60 -17.77 -0.80
C ARG A 91 9.83 -18.14 -2.28
N PRO A 92 10.99 -18.70 -2.65
CA PRO A 92 11.20 -19.28 -3.98
C PRO A 92 10.06 -20.26 -4.31
N ARG A 93 9.56 -20.24 -5.55
CA ARG A 93 8.60 -21.24 -6.00
C ARG A 93 9.23 -22.62 -5.86
N LYS A 94 8.63 -23.49 -5.05
CA LYS A 94 9.00 -24.91 -4.99
C LYS A 94 8.40 -25.61 -6.21
N ASN A 95 9.06 -25.40 -7.36
CA ASN A 95 9.17 -26.28 -8.52
C ASN A 95 9.56 -25.43 -9.74
N PRO A 96 10.81 -25.52 -10.21
CA PRO A 96 11.07 -25.50 -11.64
C PRO A 96 10.70 -26.89 -12.18
N ALA A 97 9.64 -26.95 -12.98
CA ALA A 97 9.39 -28.04 -13.90
C ALA A 97 9.46 -27.45 -15.31
#